data_AF-A0AA51MZ01-F1
#
_entry.id   AF-A0AA51MZ01-F1
#
_cell.length_a   1.000
_cell.length_b   1.000
_cell.length_c   1.000
_cell.angle_alpha   90.00
_cell.angle_beta   90.00
_cell.angle_gamma   90.00
#
_symmetry.space_group_name_H-M   'P 1'
#
loop_
_entity.id
_entity.type
_entity.pdbx_description
1 polymer ?
#
loop_
_entity_poly.entity_id
_entity_poly.type
_entity_poly.pdbx_seq_one_letter_code
_entity_poly.pdbx_strand_id
1 'polypeptide(L)'
;MHVLKVDKFTNSRLPNFIKRWDIRDNKGNLYPLKSHQFRATFVRELIKQKVSIAHIMKQFSHVSIEMTSHYLTLKEEEVKEIYSDMILGKDSKIAGLRAKEIKSKLDEQFRGKTEQQIDDIVSNLSKSMSFNPLPTGVCFYDFRRGNCSDGDGCFFYNCPNYVTEVKFYPILKQELDLMEKEMARYKELGQQRSWERQYVKYKYLKPLVDSLEEQMNEEEEKC
;
A
#
# COMPACT_ATOMS: atom_id res chain seq x y z
N MET A 1 26.73 -12.21 -25.29
CA MET A 1 25.94 -10.96 -25.14
C MET A 1 26.59 -10.12 -24.04
N HIS A 2 27.23 -8.99 -24.35
CA HIS A 2 27.89 -8.17 -23.33
C HIS A 2 26.83 -7.48 -22.44
N VAL A 3 26.81 -7.85 -21.15
CA VAL A 3 26.00 -7.20 -20.12
C VAL A 3 26.60 -5.82 -19.85
N LEU A 4 25.85 -4.77 -20.15
CA LEU A 4 26.25 -3.39 -19.87
C LEU A 4 25.77 -3.01 -18.47
N LYS A 5 26.53 -2.15 -17.77
CA LYS A 5 26.03 -1.49 -16.54
C LYS A 5 24.73 -0.74 -16.84
N VAL A 6 23.81 -0.72 -15.87
CA VAL A 6 22.44 -0.16 -15.99
C VAL A 6 22.44 1.24 -16.61
N ASP A 7 23.40 2.08 -16.20
CA ASP A 7 23.55 3.47 -16.64
C ASP A 7 23.87 3.59 -18.15
N LYS A 8 24.53 2.58 -18.72
CA LYS A 8 24.89 2.52 -20.16
C LYS A 8 23.77 1.95 -21.02
N PHE A 9 22.76 1.29 -20.42
CA PHE A 9 21.63 0.76 -21.18
C PHE A 9 20.78 1.90 -21.77
N THR A 10 20.43 2.88 -20.94
CA THR A 10 19.62 4.04 -21.35
C THR A 10 20.31 4.89 -22.42
N ASN A 11 21.64 5.06 -22.32
CA ASN A 11 22.37 5.95 -23.23
C ASN A 11 22.89 5.25 -24.51
N SER A 12 23.09 3.93 -24.49
CA SER A 12 23.74 3.22 -25.60
C SER A 12 22.86 2.16 -26.27
N ARG A 13 22.00 1.46 -25.53
CA ARG A 13 21.16 0.38 -26.11
C ARG A 13 19.82 0.90 -26.58
N LEU A 14 19.17 1.72 -25.76
CA LEU A 14 17.85 2.27 -26.04
C LEU A 14 17.80 3.12 -27.32
N PRO A 15 18.72 4.08 -27.57
CA PRO A 15 18.73 4.85 -28.82
C PRO A 15 18.90 3.97 -30.06
N ASN A 16 19.73 2.93 -29.96
CA ASN A 16 19.94 1.99 -31.06
C ASN A 16 18.72 1.09 -31.29
N PHE A 17 18.01 0.70 -30.22
CA PHE A 17 16.74 -0.03 -30.31
C PHE A 17 15.66 0.83 -30.98
N ILE A 18 15.49 2.08 -30.53
CA ILE A 18 14.52 3.04 -31.08
C ILE A 18 14.78 3.27 -32.58
N LYS A 19 16.05 3.46 -32.97
CA LYS A 19 16.45 3.62 -34.38
C LYS A 19 16.22 2.36 -35.21
N ARG A 20 16.57 1.18 -34.66
CA ARG A 20 16.42 -0.10 -35.37
C ARG A 20 14.95 -0.41 -35.69
N TRP A 21 14.05 -0.11 -34.75
CA TRP A 21 12.63 -0.41 -34.86
C TRP A 21 11.78 0.78 -35.31
N ASP A 22 12.43 1.87 -35.72
CA ASP A 22 11.81 3.12 -36.20
C ASP A 22 10.67 3.64 -35.29
N ILE A 23 10.89 3.64 -33.98
CA ILE A 23 9.87 4.07 -33.01
C ILE A 23 9.78 5.60 -33.03
N ARG A 24 8.69 6.13 -33.57
CA ARG A 24 8.47 7.57 -33.77
C ARG A 24 7.32 8.14 -32.94
N ASP A 25 7.39 9.44 -32.68
CA ASP A 25 6.30 10.22 -32.10
C ASP A 25 5.30 10.69 -33.17
N ASN A 26 4.25 11.37 -32.72
CA ASN A 26 3.15 11.90 -33.52
C ASN A 26 3.60 12.97 -34.53
N LYS A 27 4.82 13.49 -34.38
CA LYS A 27 5.44 14.52 -35.24
C LYS A 27 6.49 13.91 -36.19
N GLY A 28 6.65 12.59 -36.18
CA GLY A 28 7.59 11.86 -37.02
C GLY A 28 9.03 11.82 -36.49
N ASN A 29 9.31 12.33 -35.30
CA ASN A 29 10.64 12.29 -34.70
C ASN A 29 10.87 10.96 -33.96
N LEU A 30 12.11 10.51 -33.82
CA LEU A 30 12.43 9.33 -33.01
C LEU A 30 12.02 9.57 -31.56
N TYR A 31 11.18 8.68 -31.02
CA TYR A 31 10.60 8.85 -29.70
C TYR A 31 11.67 8.64 -28.61
N PRO A 32 11.87 9.58 -27.67
CA PRO A 32 12.91 9.51 -26.66
C PRO A 32 12.55 8.59 -25.50
N LEU A 33 12.44 7.28 -25.78
CA LEU A 33 12.12 6.23 -24.79
C LEU A 33 13.17 6.17 -23.67
N LYS A 34 12.72 6.28 -22.43
CA LYS A 34 13.53 6.12 -21.20
C LYS A 34 13.24 4.78 -20.53
N SER A 35 14.25 4.18 -19.90
CA SER A 35 14.14 2.91 -19.17
C SER A 35 12.99 2.89 -18.14
N HIS A 36 12.75 4.02 -17.45
CA HIS A 36 11.66 4.13 -16.47
C HIS A 36 10.26 4.06 -17.09
N GLN A 37 10.09 4.38 -18.38
CA GLN A 37 8.79 4.30 -19.06
C GLN A 37 8.32 2.85 -19.23
N PHE A 38 9.25 1.90 -19.40
CA PHE A 38 8.88 0.47 -19.44
C PHE A 38 8.28 -0.01 -18.12
N ARG A 39 8.78 0.50 -16.99
CA ARG A 39 8.23 0.20 -15.66
C ARG A 39 6.79 0.71 -15.56
N ALA A 40 6.52 1.94 -15.99
CA ALA A 40 5.18 2.49 -16.02
C ALA A 40 4.22 1.69 -16.92
N THR A 41 4.66 1.33 -18.14
CA THR A 41 3.87 0.53 -19.08
C THR A 41 3.60 -0.87 -18.53
N PHE A 42 4.59 -1.53 -17.93
CA PHE A 42 4.44 -2.88 -17.38
C PHE A 42 3.49 -2.88 -16.17
N VAL A 43 3.59 -1.90 -15.27
CA VAL A 43 2.62 -1.70 -14.17
C VAL A 43 1.19 -1.55 -14.72
N ARG A 44 1.00 -0.75 -15.77
CA ARG A 44 -0.31 -0.57 -16.42
C ARG A 44 -0.87 -1.87 -17.01
N GLU A 45 -0.05 -2.65 -17.70
CA GLU A 45 -0.48 -3.91 -18.30
C GLU A 45 -0.89 -4.95 -17.25
N LEU A 46 -0.17 -5.04 -16.13
CA LEU A 46 -0.54 -5.93 -15.02
C LEU A 46 -1.93 -5.60 -14.46
N ILE A 47 -2.27 -4.31 -14.34
CA ILE A 47 -3.60 -3.91 -13.87
C ILE A 47 -4.69 -4.20 -14.90
N LYS A 48 -4.44 -3.99 -16.19
CA LYS A 48 -5.40 -4.39 -17.24
C LYS A 48 -5.71 -5.89 -17.20
N GLN A 49 -4.74 -6.69 -16.79
CA GLN A 49 -4.89 -8.12 -16.56
C GLN A 49 -5.52 -8.47 -15.19
N LYS A 50 -6.03 -7.47 -14.47
CA LYS A 50 -6.64 -7.58 -13.13
C LYS A 50 -5.70 -8.16 -12.06
N VAL A 51 -4.38 -8.00 -12.24
CA VAL A 51 -3.41 -8.35 -11.20
C VAL A 51 -3.59 -7.41 -10.01
N SER A 52 -3.67 -7.97 -8.81
CA SER A 52 -3.93 -7.16 -7.61
C SER A 52 -2.84 -6.10 -7.41
N ILE A 53 -3.26 -4.89 -7.01
CA ILE A 53 -2.33 -3.77 -6.81
C ILE A 53 -1.26 -4.10 -5.76
N ALA A 54 -1.58 -4.97 -4.79
CA ALA A 54 -0.62 -5.47 -3.81
C ALA A 54 0.49 -6.34 -4.42
N HIS A 55 0.18 -7.19 -5.40
CA HIS A 55 1.20 -7.93 -6.14
C HIS A 55 2.12 -6.99 -6.91
N ILE A 56 1.55 -5.93 -7.50
CA ILE A 56 2.31 -4.90 -8.21
C ILE A 56 3.21 -4.14 -7.22
N MET A 57 2.67 -3.70 -6.08
CA MET A 57 3.43 -3.05 -5.04
C MET A 57 4.59 -3.92 -4.54
N LYS A 58 4.36 -5.22 -4.33
CA LYS A 58 5.40 -6.18 -3.95
C LYS A 58 6.48 -6.30 -5.03
N GLN A 59 6.08 -6.52 -6.28
CA GLN A 59 6.99 -6.69 -7.43
C GLN A 59 7.88 -5.46 -7.67
N PHE A 60 7.33 -4.28 -7.40
CA PHE A 60 8.00 -3.02 -7.63
C PHE A 60 8.55 -2.38 -6.35
N SER A 61 8.42 -3.07 -5.21
CA SER A 61 8.82 -2.57 -3.88
C SER A 61 8.24 -1.18 -3.58
N HIS A 62 6.99 -0.95 -4.00
CA HIS A 62 6.28 0.27 -3.65
C HIS A 62 5.69 0.13 -2.25
N VAL A 63 5.98 1.12 -1.42
CA VAL A 63 5.53 1.15 -0.03
C VAL A 63 4.21 1.87 0.15
N SER A 64 3.53 2.27 -0.93
CA SER A 64 2.20 2.89 -0.88
C SER A 64 1.44 2.69 -2.19
N ILE A 65 0.10 2.80 -2.14
CA ILE A 65 -0.73 2.70 -3.35
C ILE A 65 -0.47 3.90 -4.25
N GLU A 66 -0.26 5.11 -3.72
CA GLU A 66 -0.02 6.35 -4.47
C GLU A 66 1.21 6.24 -5.37
N MET A 67 2.29 5.62 -4.87
CA MET A 67 3.46 5.34 -5.68
C MET A 67 3.09 4.49 -6.89
N THR A 68 2.15 3.56 -6.75
CA THR A 68 1.64 2.72 -7.84
C THR A 68 0.63 3.47 -8.71
N SER A 69 -0.30 4.23 -8.12
CA SER A 69 -1.30 5.07 -8.78
C SER A 69 -0.68 6.13 -9.70
N HIS A 70 0.49 6.67 -9.31
CA HIS A 70 1.25 7.60 -10.13
C HIS A 70 1.58 7.00 -11.52
N TYR A 71 1.92 5.71 -11.57
CA TYR A 71 2.19 5.03 -12.85
C TYR A 71 0.94 4.81 -13.68
N LEU A 72 -0.20 4.71 -13.02
CA LEU A 72 -1.46 4.27 -13.61
C LEU A 72 -2.33 5.42 -14.08
N THR A 73 -1.97 6.67 -13.71
CA THR A 73 -2.86 7.84 -13.92
C THR A 73 -4.27 7.55 -13.41
N LEU A 74 -4.38 6.75 -12.33
CA LEU A 74 -5.67 6.47 -11.72
C LEU A 74 -6.26 7.78 -11.23
N LYS A 75 -7.57 7.92 -11.46
CA LYS A 75 -8.31 9.01 -10.83
C LYS A 75 -8.48 8.72 -9.34
N GLU A 76 -8.75 9.77 -8.58
CA GLU A 76 -8.96 9.66 -7.13
C GLU A 76 -10.09 8.65 -6.80
N GLU A 77 -11.10 8.56 -7.66
CA GLU A 77 -12.21 7.61 -7.51
C GLU A 77 -11.77 6.15 -7.62
N GLU A 78 -10.87 5.81 -8.55
CA GLU A 78 -10.38 4.44 -8.73
C GLU A 78 -9.50 4.00 -7.56
N VAL A 79 -8.68 4.91 -7.02
CA VAL A 79 -7.88 4.66 -5.81
C VAL A 79 -8.80 4.42 -4.61
N LYS A 80 -9.88 5.19 -4.52
CA LYS A 80 -10.89 5.06 -3.46
C LYS A 80 -11.64 3.74 -3.53
N GLU A 81 -11.99 3.26 -4.73
CA GLU A 81 -12.60 1.94 -4.92
C GLU A 81 -11.68 0.81 -4.45
N ILE A 82 -10.39 0.86 -4.83
CA ILE A 82 -9.40 -0.14 -4.40
C ILE A 82 -9.28 -0.19 -2.87
N TYR A 83 -9.23 0.96 -2.21
CA TYR A 83 -9.17 1.01 -0.75
C TYR A 83 -10.47 0.58 -0.08
N SER A 84 -11.61 0.90 -0.71
CA SER A 84 -12.92 0.43 -0.25
C SER A 84 -12.99 -1.08 -0.24
N ASP A 85 -12.62 -1.74 -1.34
CA ASP A 85 -12.65 -3.20 -1.43
C ASP A 85 -11.65 -3.84 -0.48
N MET A 86 -10.46 -3.25 -0.37
CA MET A 86 -9.41 -3.73 0.52
C MET A 86 -9.82 -3.68 2.01
N ILE A 87 -10.51 -2.63 2.44
CA ILE A 87 -10.82 -2.41 3.87
C ILE A 87 -12.23 -2.84 4.26
N LEU A 88 -13.22 -2.58 3.41
CA LEU A 88 -14.63 -2.83 3.67
C LEU A 88 -15.16 -4.12 3.05
N GLY A 89 -14.39 -4.76 2.16
CA GLY A 89 -14.80 -6.03 1.54
C GLY A 89 -15.06 -7.12 2.59
N LYS A 90 -15.93 -8.07 2.25
CA LYS A 90 -16.32 -9.20 3.13
C LYS A 90 -15.11 -9.96 3.69
N ASP A 91 -14.15 -10.24 2.82
CA ASP A 91 -12.95 -11.00 3.15
C ASP A 91 -11.76 -10.09 3.52
N SER A 92 -12.00 -8.81 3.81
CA SER A 92 -10.93 -7.87 4.18
C SER A 92 -10.19 -8.37 5.42
N LYS A 93 -8.87 -8.24 5.50
CA LYS A 93 -8.10 -8.64 6.67
C LYS A 93 -7.36 -7.47 7.25
N ILE A 94 -7.99 -6.80 8.20
CA ILE A 94 -7.58 -5.48 8.65
C ILE A 94 -7.04 -5.50 10.07
N ALA A 95 -6.13 -4.57 10.36
CA ALA A 95 -5.63 -4.29 11.70
C ALA A 95 -5.61 -2.77 11.96
N GLY A 96 -5.71 -2.39 13.23
CA GLY A 96 -5.88 -1.00 13.65
C GLY A 96 -6.64 -0.93 14.96
N LEU A 97 -6.57 0.21 15.65
CA LEU A 97 -7.24 0.37 16.96
C LEU A 97 -8.76 0.13 16.88
N ARG A 98 -9.39 0.43 15.73
CA ARG A 98 -10.82 0.24 15.49
C ARG A 98 -11.13 -0.89 14.50
N ALA A 99 -10.14 -1.69 14.10
CA ALA A 99 -10.34 -2.73 13.09
C ALA A 99 -11.41 -3.76 13.50
N LYS A 100 -11.39 -4.20 14.77
CA LYS A 100 -12.41 -5.11 15.32
C LYS A 100 -13.82 -4.53 15.29
N GLU A 101 -13.96 -3.23 15.61
CA GLU A 101 -15.26 -2.54 15.57
C GLU A 101 -15.79 -2.41 14.14
N ILE A 102 -14.91 -2.07 13.19
CA ILE A 102 -15.24 -1.97 11.76
C ILE A 102 -15.72 -3.34 11.24
N LYS A 103 -14.94 -4.39 11.48
CA LYS A 103 -15.27 -5.78 11.12
C LYS A 103 -16.63 -6.22 11.66
N SER A 104 -16.86 -6.07 12.97
CA SER A 104 -18.12 -6.46 13.60
C SER A 104 -19.32 -5.76 12.99
N LYS A 105 -19.21 -4.45 12.69
CA LYS A 105 -20.30 -3.70 12.06
C LYS A 105 -20.55 -4.11 10.62
N LEU A 106 -19.50 -4.40 9.85
CA LEU A 106 -19.62 -4.88 8.48
C LEU A 106 -20.27 -6.27 8.45
N ASP A 107 -19.84 -7.19 9.32
CA ASP A 107 -20.41 -8.54 9.42
C ASP A 107 -21.91 -8.51 9.75
N GLU A 108 -22.34 -7.60 10.63
CA GLU A 108 -23.76 -7.35 10.91
C GLU A 108 -24.53 -6.86 9.67
N GLN A 109 -23.94 -5.96 8.87
CA GLN A 109 -24.57 -5.47 7.64
C GLN A 109 -24.61 -6.52 6.53
N PHE A 110 -23.61 -7.40 6.47
CA PHE A 110 -23.47 -8.44 5.45
C PHE A 110 -24.29 -9.69 5.74
N ARG A 111 -24.72 -9.90 6.99
CA ARG A 111 -25.48 -11.09 7.39
C ARG A 111 -26.76 -11.25 6.54
N GLY A 112 -26.85 -12.40 5.86
CA GLY A 112 -28.01 -12.75 5.03
C GLY A 112 -28.11 -11.97 3.72
N LYS A 113 -27.04 -11.28 3.29
CA LYS A 113 -26.95 -10.58 2.02
C LYS A 113 -26.29 -11.43 0.95
N THR A 114 -26.69 -11.24 -0.31
CA THR A 114 -25.98 -11.81 -1.46
C THR A 114 -24.68 -11.04 -1.74
N GLU A 115 -23.77 -11.61 -2.52
CA GLU A 115 -22.52 -10.92 -2.91
C GLU A 115 -22.79 -9.55 -3.57
N GLN A 116 -23.73 -9.49 -4.52
CA GLN A 116 -24.12 -8.22 -5.14
C GLN A 116 -24.62 -7.17 -4.14
N GLN A 117 -25.40 -7.60 -3.14
CA GLN A 117 -25.88 -6.70 -2.09
C GLN A 117 -24.74 -6.21 -1.18
N ILE A 118 -23.75 -7.06 -0.92
CA ILE A 118 -22.55 -6.67 -0.17
C ILE A 118 -21.75 -5.64 -0.96
N ASP A 119 -21.53 -5.87 -2.26
CA ASP A 119 -20.83 -4.93 -3.14
C ASP A 119 -21.54 -3.57 -3.20
N ASP A 120 -22.88 -3.56 -3.27
CA ASP A 120 -23.69 -2.35 -3.20
C ASP A 120 -23.52 -1.61 -1.86
N ILE A 121 -23.50 -2.34 -0.75
CA ILE A 121 -23.27 -1.75 0.58
C ILE A 121 -21.87 -1.12 0.65
N VAL A 122 -20.84 -1.84 0.23
CA VAL A 122 -19.45 -1.37 0.19
C VAL A 122 -19.33 -0.12 -0.68
N SER A 123 -19.87 -0.16 -1.91
CA SER A 123 -19.89 0.97 -2.83
C SER A 123 -20.60 2.20 -2.26
N ASN A 124 -21.70 2.01 -1.53
CA ASN A 124 -22.44 3.12 -0.93
C ASN A 124 -21.73 3.70 0.30
N LEU A 125 -21.14 2.86 1.16
CA LEU A 125 -20.32 3.30 2.28
C LEU A 125 -19.13 4.12 1.78
N SER A 126 -18.45 3.62 0.74
CA SER A 126 -17.23 4.23 0.21
C SER A 126 -17.47 5.67 -0.24
N LYS A 127 -18.60 5.95 -0.91
CA LYS A 127 -18.97 7.32 -1.36
C LYS A 127 -18.98 8.32 -0.21
N SER A 128 -19.41 7.92 0.97
CA SER A 128 -19.51 8.80 2.16
C SER A 128 -18.21 8.90 2.97
N MET A 129 -17.37 7.87 2.92
CA MET A 129 -16.13 7.77 3.69
C MET A 129 -14.96 8.50 3.02
N SER A 130 -14.05 9.01 3.85
CA SER A 130 -12.78 9.57 3.41
C SER A 130 -11.70 8.49 3.51
N PHE A 131 -11.06 8.15 2.39
CA PHE A 131 -9.91 7.24 2.38
C PHE A 131 -8.69 8.07 2.07
N ASN A 132 -7.98 8.50 3.12
CA ASN A 132 -6.75 9.25 2.95
C ASN A 132 -5.61 8.25 2.96
N PRO A 133 -4.91 8.06 1.83
CA PRO A 133 -3.92 7.03 1.76
C PRO A 133 -2.70 7.29 2.65
N LEU A 134 -2.15 6.22 3.23
CA LEU A 134 -0.90 6.23 3.99
C LEU A 134 0.02 5.12 3.47
N PRO A 135 1.34 5.18 3.75
CA PRO A 135 2.28 4.18 3.25
C PRO A 135 1.81 2.74 3.51
N THR A 136 1.51 2.42 4.75
CA THR A 136 1.12 1.06 5.16
C THR A 136 -0.37 0.94 5.48
N GLY A 137 -1.25 1.77 4.90
CA GLY A 137 -2.68 1.69 5.19
C GLY A 137 -3.50 2.90 4.73
N VAL A 138 -4.55 3.20 5.49
CA VAL A 138 -5.49 4.31 5.23
C VAL A 138 -5.81 5.04 6.51
N CYS A 139 -5.96 6.36 6.41
CA CYS A 139 -6.56 7.21 7.44
C CYS A 139 -8.00 7.58 7.06
N PHE A 140 -8.94 7.29 7.95
CA PHE A 140 -10.37 7.61 7.78
C PHE A 140 -10.77 9.03 8.20
N TYR A 141 -9.81 9.88 8.56
CA TYR A 141 -10.12 11.23 9.02
C TYR A 141 -10.76 12.07 7.92
N ASP A 142 -11.87 12.74 8.22
CA ASP A 142 -12.56 13.61 7.27
C ASP A 142 -12.03 15.04 7.38
N PHE A 143 -11.13 15.43 6.47
CA PHE A 143 -10.54 16.77 6.44
C PHE A 143 -11.55 17.90 6.17
N ARG A 144 -12.77 17.59 5.73
CA ARG A 144 -13.85 18.59 5.64
C ARG A 144 -14.29 19.09 7.01
N ARG A 145 -13.96 18.36 8.09
CA ARG A 145 -14.23 18.75 9.49
C ARG A 145 -13.17 19.69 10.07
N GLY A 146 -12.17 20.07 9.29
CA GLY A 146 -11.03 20.88 9.70
C GLY A 146 -9.73 20.09 9.72
N ASN A 147 -8.68 20.70 10.26
CA ASN A 147 -7.37 20.06 10.38
C ASN A 147 -7.41 18.97 11.45
N CYS A 148 -6.71 17.87 11.18
CA CYS A 148 -6.54 16.81 12.16
C CYS A 148 -5.85 17.37 13.42
N SER A 149 -6.34 16.99 14.60
CA SER A 149 -5.78 17.41 15.89
C SER A 149 -4.32 16.98 16.09
N ASP A 150 -3.87 15.97 15.34
CA ASP A 150 -2.48 15.50 15.35
C ASP A 150 -1.54 16.39 14.51
N GLY A 151 -2.08 17.41 13.83
CA GLY A 151 -1.34 18.53 13.22
C GLY A 151 -0.15 18.10 12.38
N ASP A 152 1.06 18.46 12.83
CA ASP A 152 2.35 18.28 12.15
C ASP A 152 3.11 17.00 12.57
N GLY A 153 2.53 16.17 13.44
CA GLY A 153 3.24 15.08 14.12
C GLY A 153 2.53 13.72 14.07
N CYS A 154 1.84 13.41 12.97
CA CYS A 154 1.03 12.21 12.82
C CYS A 154 1.81 10.92 13.20
N PHE A 155 1.43 10.30 14.32
CA PHE A 155 1.90 8.98 14.73
C PHE A 155 0.80 7.94 14.53
N PHE A 156 0.65 7.51 13.28
CA PHE A 156 -0.53 6.77 12.81
C PHE A 156 -0.73 5.40 13.46
N TYR A 157 0.32 4.70 13.92
CA TYR A 157 0.15 3.41 14.62
C TYR A 157 -0.69 3.52 15.91
N ASN A 158 -0.73 4.70 16.53
CA ASN A 158 -1.56 5.00 17.70
C ASN A 158 -2.82 5.82 17.35
N CYS A 159 -3.17 5.95 16.07
CA CYS A 159 -4.30 6.77 15.64
C CYS A 159 -5.55 5.90 15.46
N PRO A 160 -6.72 6.26 16.01
CA PRO A 160 -7.96 5.51 15.82
C PRO A 160 -8.51 5.61 14.39
N ASN A 161 -8.04 6.57 13.60
CA ASN A 161 -8.41 6.72 12.19
C ASN A 161 -7.56 5.85 11.27
N TYR A 162 -6.44 5.30 11.75
CA TYR A 162 -5.55 4.47 10.94
C TYR A 162 -6.03 3.02 10.93
N VAL A 163 -6.09 2.46 9.73
CA VAL A 163 -6.34 1.04 9.49
C VAL A 163 -5.37 0.55 8.42
N THR A 164 -4.81 -0.63 8.65
CA THR A 164 -3.96 -1.37 7.71
C THR A 164 -4.63 -2.68 7.30
N GLU A 165 -4.05 -3.37 6.33
CA GLU A 165 -4.57 -4.59 5.74
C GLU A 165 -3.44 -5.61 5.51
N VAL A 166 -3.78 -6.89 5.46
CA VAL A 166 -2.82 -8.01 5.36
C VAL A 166 -1.83 -7.89 4.20
N LYS A 167 -2.19 -7.23 3.10
CA LYS A 167 -1.30 -6.94 1.97
C LYS A 167 -0.09 -6.10 2.38
N PHE A 168 -0.21 -5.29 3.43
CA PHE A 168 0.88 -4.50 4.00
C PHE A 168 1.73 -5.28 5.03
N TYR A 169 1.31 -6.48 5.44
CA TYR A 169 2.02 -7.29 6.44
C TYR A 169 3.53 -7.43 6.15
N PRO A 170 3.99 -7.75 4.92
CA PRO A 170 5.43 -7.91 4.67
C PRO A 170 6.24 -6.64 4.95
N ILE A 171 5.67 -5.47 4.67
CA ILE A 171 6.32 -4.17 4.89
C ILE A 171 6.34 -3.86 6.38
N LEU A 172 5.20 -4.03 7.05
CA LEU A 172 5.07 -3.79 8.50
C LEU A 172 5.97 -4.73 9.31
N LYS A 173 6.06 -6.00 8.91
CA LYS A 173 6.94 -6.99 9.54
C LYS A 173 8.41 -6.62 9.37
N GLN A 174 8.82 -6.21 8.16
CA GLN A 174 10.18 -5.75 7.92
C GLN A 174 10.52 -4.49 8.75
N GLU A 175 9.59 -3.54 8.86
CA GLU A 175 9.76 -2.34 9.69
C GLU A 175 9.93 -2.72 11.17
N LEU A 176 9.11 -3.65 11.66
CA LEU A 176 9.21 -4.17 13.02
C LEU A 176 10.57 -4.84 13.28
N ASP A 177 11.03 -5.71 12.37
CA ASP A 177 12.31 -6.41 12.52
C ASP A 177 13.51 -5.43 12.54
N LEU A 178 13.46 -4.38 11.72
CA LEU A 178 14.47 -3.32 11.73
C LEU A 178 14.43 -2.53 13.03
N MET A 179 13.23 -2.21 13.50
CA MET A 179 13.00 -1.50 14.76
C MET A 179 13.53 -2.28 15.97
N GLU A 180 13.31 -3.59 16.02
CA GLU A 180 13.83 -4.48 17.07
C GLU A 180 15.36 -4.52 17.07
N LYS A 181 15.99 -4.58 15.89
CA LYS A 181 17.46 -4.53 15.75
C LYS A 181 18.04 -3.20 16.22
N GLU A 182 17.41 -2.08 15.86
CA GLU A 182 17.82 -0.75 16.32
C GLU A 182 17.71 -0.62 17.84
N MET A 183 16.60 -1.11 18.40
CA MET A 183 16.40 -1.13 19.85
C MET A 183 17.45 -1.98 20.57
N ALA A 184 17.80 -3.16 20.05
CA ALA A 184 18.87 -3.99 20.60
C ALA A 184 20.21 -3.24 20.60
N ARG A 185 20.56 -2.60 19.47
CA ARG A 185 21.77 -1.78 19.34
C ARG A 185 21.78 -0.59 20.32
N TYR A 186 20.66 0.09 20.52
CA TYR A 186 20.60 1.20 21.49
C TYR A 186 20.84 0.73 22.92
N LYS A 187 20.36 -0.47 23.30
CA LYS A 187 20.65 -1.05 24.61
C LYS A 187 22.14 -1.35 24.78
N GLU A 188 22.78 -1.96 23.77
CA GLU A 188 24.22 -2.26 23.78
C GLU A 188 25.06 -0.98 23.92
N LEU A 189 24.66 0.11 23.27
CA LEU A 189 25.35 1.39 23.31
C LEU A 189 24.99 2.27 24.53
N GLY A 190 24.12 1.80 25.43
CA GLY A 190 23.64 2.58 26.58
C GLY A 190 22.78 3.81 26.22
N GLN A 191 22.20 3.86 25.02
CA GLN A 191 21.44 5.01 24.51
C GLN A 191 19.95 4.94 24.91
N GLN A 192 19.69 5.07 26.21
CA GLN A 192 18.35 4.88 26.78
C GLN A 192 17.27 5.77 26.14
N ARG A 193 17.54 7.06 25.91
CA ARG A 193 16.55 7.98 25.30
C ARG A 193 16.18 7.59 23.86
N SER A 194 17.14 7.13 23.08
CA SER A 194 16.90 6.67 21.70
C SER A 194 16.05 5.39 21.72
N TRP A 195 16.37 4.48 22.65
CA TRP A 195 15.60 3.27 22.87
C TRP A 195 14.14 3.58 23.25
N GLU A 196 13.90 4.47 24.21
CA GLU A 196 12.55 4.84 24.66
C GLU A 196 11.70 5.42 23.53
N ARG A 197 12.27 6.30 22.70
CA ARG A 197 11.58 6.85 21.53
C ARG A 197 11.16 5.77 20.55
N GLN A 198 12.03 4.79 20.31
CA GLN A 198 11.74 3.70 19.39
C GLN A 198 10.75 2.70 20.00
N TYR A 199 10.84 2.46 21.31
CA TYR A 199 9.91 1.60 22.04
C TYR A 199 8.46 2.09 21.98
N VAL A 200 8.23 3.41 21.99
CA VAL A 200 6.87 3.96 21.80
C VAL A 200 6.29 3.51 20.46
N LYS A 201 7.07 3.54 19.37
CA LYS A 201 6.61 3.05 18.06
C LYS A 201 6.35 1.55 18.07
N TYR A 202 7.30 0.79 18.61
CA TYR A 202 7.22 -0.66 18.75
C TYR A 202 5.95 -1.11 19.45
N LYS A 203 5.57 -0.44 20.55
CA LYS A 203 4.38 -0.76 21.35
C LYS A 203 3.09 -0.78 20.52
N TYR A 204 3.00 0.05 19.48
CA TYR A 204 1.80 0.12 18.62
C TYR A 204 1.96 -0.66 17.31
N LEU A 205 3.18 -0.76 16.76
CA LEU A 205 3.41 -1.55 15.54
C LEU A 205 3.32 -3.06 15.80
N LYS A 206 3.89 -3.55 16.91
CA LYS A 206 3.93 -4.99 17.23
C LYS A 206 2.53 -5.63 17.26
N PRO A 207 1.53 -5.08 17.97
CA PRO A 207 0.19 -5.66 17.98
C PRO A 207 -0.50 -5.66 16.61
N LEU A 208 -0.19 -4.69 15.74
CA LEU A 208 -0.74 -4.65 14.39
C LEU A 208 -0.18 -5.79 13.54
N VAL A 209 1.13 -6.00 13.59
CA VAL A 209 1.80 -7.09 12.88
C VAL A 209 1.29 -8.44 13.37
N ASP A 210 1.21 -8.64 14.69
CA ASP A 210 0.72 -9.89 15.28
C ASP A 210 -0.73 -10.19 14.87
N SER A 211 -1.59 -9.17 14.92
CA SER A 211 -2.99 -9.31 14.51
C SER A 211 -3.17 -9.64 13.02
N LEU A 212 -2.24 -9.22 12.16
CA LEU A 212 -2.26 -9.57 10.73
C LEU A 212 -1.71 -10.98 10.50
N GLU A 213 -0.65 -11.35 11.23
CA GLU A 213 -0.04 -12.70 11.17
C GLU A 213 -1.03 -13.79 11.60
N GLU A 214 -1.76 -13.57 12.68
CA GLU A 214 -2.84 -14.47 13.13
C GLU A 214 -3.90 -14.68 12.05
N GLN A 215 -4.36 -13.57 11.44
CA GLN A 215 -5.34 -13.63 10.35
C GLN A 215 -4.82 -14.38 9.11
N MET A 216 -3.50 -14.36 8.82
CA MET A 216 -2.92 -15.12 7.71
C MET A 216 -2.90 -16.63 8.02
N ASN A 217 -2.50 -17.00 9.22
CA ASN A 217 -2.36 -18.41 9.62
C ASN A 217 -3.71 -19.13 9.69
N GLU A 218 -4.79 -18.43 10.08
CA GLU A 218 -6.16 -18.96 10.04
C GLU A 218 -6.65 -19.38 8.64
N GLU A 219 -6.00 -18.92 7.57
CA GLU A 219 -6.29 -19.32 6.19
C GLU A 219 -5.54 -20.58 5.76
N GLU A 220 -4.32 -20.79 6.27
CA GLU A 220 -3.52 -21.98 5.96
C GLU A 220 -4.12 -23.25 6.60
N GLU A 221 -4.83 -23.12 7.72
CA GLU A 221 -5.49 -24.24 8.39
C GLU A 221 -6.87 -24.60 7.80
N LYS A 222 -7.43 -23.76 6.92
CA LYS A 222 -8.75 -23.98 6.28
C LYS A 222 -8.66 -24.54 4.85
N CYS A 223 -7.45 -24.72 4.33
CA CYS A 223 -7.16 -25.29 3.01
C CYS A 223 -6.62 -26.72 3.16
#